data_AF-A0A937SI37-F1
#
_entry.id   AF-A0A937SI37-F1
#
_cell.length_a   1.000
_cell.length_b   1.000
_cell.length_c   1.000
_cell.angle_alpha   90.00
_cell.angle_beta   90.00
_cell.angle_gamma   90.00
#
_symmetry.space_group_name_H-M   'P 1'
#
loop_
_entity.id
_entity.type
_entity.pdbx_description
1 polymer ?
#
loop_
_entity_poly.entity_id
_entity_poly.type
_entity_poly.pdbx_seq_one_letter_code
_entity_poly.pdbx_strand_id
1 'polypeptide(L)' 'MGEDSRDDIRRLLKEFGVRADGAIVGHLAAAAGSQPLRLRCTLEDLTDYGAGAPSTRLHLEVEGTIRR' A
#
# COMPACT_ATOMS: atom_id res chain seq x y z
N MET A 1 -20.24 7.76 -8.03
CA MET A 1 -19.53 6.70 -7.28
C MET A 1 -20.46 6.24 -6.19
N GLY A 2 -20.84 4.96 -6.15
CA GLY A 2 -21.78 4.45 -5.16
C GLY A 2 -21.19 4.48 -3.74
N GLU A 3 -22.05 4.48 -2.73
CA GLU A 3 -21.67 4.37 -1.32
C GLU A 3 -20.87 3.08 -1.06
N ASP A 4 -21.33 1.96 -1.65
CA ASP A 4 -20.68 0.64 -1.59
C ASP A 4 -19.21 0.66 -2.06
N SER A 5 -18.92 1.35 -3.17
CA SER A 5 -17.55 1.43 -3.69
C SER A 5 -16.60 2.15 -2.74
N ARG A 6 -17.09 3.16 -2.00
CA ARG A 6 -16.26 3.88 -1.02
C ARG A 6 -15.98 3.01 0.20
N ASP A 7 -16.93 2.20 0.61
CA ASP A 7 -16.75 1.30 1.76
C ASP A 7 -15.82 0.14 1.42
N ASP A 8 -15.87 -0.38 0.21
CA ASP A 8 -14.92 -1.40 -0.26
C ASP A 8 -13.48 -0.86 -0.30
N ILE A 9 -13.28 0.36 -0.83
CA ILE A 9 -11.97 1.03 -0.82
C ILE A 9 -11.45 1.19 0.62
N ARG A 10 -12.30 1.67 1.54
CA ARG A 10 -11.91 1.84 2.95
C ARG A 10 -11.55 0.52 3.60
N ARG A 11 -12.31 -0.54 3.33
CA ARG A 11 -12.07 -1.88 3.89
C ARG A 11 -10.72 -2.43 3.42
N LEU A 12 -10.45 -2.34 2.11
CA LEU A 12 -9.19 -2.80 1.53
C LEU A 12 -7.98 -2.05 2.09
N LEU A 13 -8.05 -0.71 2.12
CA LEU A 13 -6.95 0.11 2.65
C LEU A 13 -6.72 -0.12 4.14
N LYS A 14 -7.78 -0.38 4.92
CA LYS A 14 -7.67 -0.74 6.33
C LYS A 14 -6.95 -2.08 6.52
N GLU A 15 -7.30 -3.10 5.73
CA GLU A 15 -6.63 -4.41 5.78
C GLU A 15 -5.15 -4.28 5.42
N PHE A 16 -4.85 -3.57 4.32
CA PHE A 16 -3.47 -3.28 3.92
C PHE A 16 -2.69 -2.62 5.06
N GLY A 17 -3.25 -1.58 5.69
CA GLY A 17 -2.60 -0.87 6.80
C GLY A 17 -2.25 -1.79 7.98
N VAL A 18 -3.18 -2.66 8.40
CA VAL A 18 -2.94 -3.61 9.51
C VAL A 18 -1.86 -4.63 9.16
N ARG A 19 -1.89 -5.18 7.94
CA ARG A 19 -0.90 -6.18 7.50
C ARG A 19 0.48 -5.56 7.30
N ALA A 20 0.54 -4.35 6.74
CA ALA A 20 1.78 -3.61 6.55
C ALA A 20 2.43 -3.28 7.90
N ASP A 21 1.65 -2.82 8.88
CA ASP A 21 2.14 -2.53 10.24
C ASP A 21 2.82 -3.74 10.88
N GLY A 22 2.13 -4.89 10.90
CA GLY A 22 2.70 -6.13 11.45
C GLY A 22 3.97 -6.60 10.72
N ALA A 23 4.00 -6.49 9.39
CA ALA A 23 5.18 -6.84 8.59
C ALA A 23 6.38 -5.92 8.87
N ILE A 24 6.13 -4.62 8.99
CA ILE A 24 7.15 -3.61 9.29
C ILE A 24 7.72 -3.83 10.68
N VAL A 25 6.86 -4.01 11.69
CA VAL A 25 7.29 -4.27 13.08
C VAL A 25 8.11 -5.55 13.16
N GLY A 26 7.64 -6.63 12.52
CA GLY A 26 8.38 -7.89 12.46
C GLY A 26 9.75 -7.74 11.80
N HIS A 27 9.84 -6.97 10.71
CA HIS A 27 11.11 -6.68 10.05
C HIS A 27 12.07 -5.86 10.94
N LEU A 28 11.56 -4.81 11.60
CA LEU A 28 12.35 -3.99 12.51
C LEU A 28 12.89 -4.79 13.70
N ALA A 29 12.10 -5.71 14.25
CA ALA A 29 12.52 -6.58 15.35
C ALA A 29 13.62 -7.57 14.92
N ALA A 30 13.56 -8.09 13.69
CA ALA A 30 14.54 -9.03 13.16
C ALA A 30 15.86 -8.35 12.74
N ALA A 31 15.81 -7.09 12.31
CA ALA A 31 17.00 -6.34 11.92
C ALA A 31 17.77 -5.84 13.16
N ALA A 32 19.07 -6.13 13.25
CA ALA A 32 19.90 -5.74 14.39
C ALA A 32 20.49 -4.30 14.33
N GLY A 33 20.11 -3.49 13.34
CA GLY A 33 20.72 -2.16 13.10
C GLY A 33 19.91 -0.99 13.63
N SER A 34 20.54 0.06 14.15
CA SER A 34 19.85 1.28 14.63
C SER A 34 19.41 2.25 13.53
N GLN A 35 19.57 1.88 12.26
CA GLN A 35 19.27 2.76 11.14
C GLN A 35 17.76 2.89 10.88
N PRO A 36 17.29 4.06 10.43
CA PRO A 36 15.91 4.23 9.99
C PRO A 36 15.58 3.32 8.81
N LEU A 37 14.36 2.77 8.80
CA LEU A 37 13.85 1.97 7.69
C LEU A 37 13.20 2.89 6.66
N ARG A 38 13.79 2.96 5.46
CA ARG A 38 13.19 3.70 4.34
C ARG A 38 12.24 2.78 3.57
N LEU A 39 11.00 3.21 3.40
CA LEU A 39 9.95 2.44 2.73
C LEU A 39 9.31 3.24 1.61
N ARG A 40 8.80 2.49 0.64
CA ARG A 40 7.94 2.98 -0.43
C ARG A 40 6.74 2.06 -0.53
N CYS A 41 5.55 2.65 -0.50
CA CYS A 41 4.28 1.97 -0.73
C CYS A 41 3.78 2.35 -2.12
N THR A 42 3.45 1.36 -2.94
CA THR A 42 2.91 1.58 -4.28
C THR A 42 1.56 0.89 -4.41
N LEU A 43 0.56 1.62 -4.91
CA LEU A 43 -0.73 1.07 -5.33
C LEU A 43 -0.77 1.09 -6.86
N GLU A 44 -0.95 -0.07 -7.46
CA GLU A 44 -1.00 -0.25 -8.90
C GLU A 44 -2.28 -0.98 -9.30
N ASP A 45 -2.86 -0.57 -10.42
CA ASP A 45 -4.00 -1.24 -11.02
C ASP A 45 -3.56 -2.37 -11.96
N LEU A 46 -3.94 -3.58 -11.55
CA LEU A 46 -3.63 -4.85 -12.21
C LEU A 46 -4.79 -5.36 -13.07
N THR A 47 -5.86 -4.58 -13.22
CA THR A 47 -7.04 -5.00 -13.97
C THR A 47 -6.71 -5.12 -15.46
N ASP A 48 -7.09 -6.24 -16.07
CA ASP A 48 -7.08 -6.39 -17.52
C ASP A 48 -8.39 -5.85 -18.10
N TYR A 49 -8.31 -4.65 -18.70
CA TYR A 49 -9.44 -3.98 -19.33
C TYR A 49 -9.62 -4.37 -20.82
N GLY A 50 -8.73 -5.19 -21.39
CA GLY A 50 -8.71 -5.50 -22.81
C GLY A 50 -8.68 -4.23 -23.69
N ALA A 51 -9.49 -4.22 -24.75
CA ALA A 51 -9.54 -3.11 -25.72
C ALA A 51 -10.07 -1.78 -25.15
N GLY A 52 -10.66 -1.80 -23.95
CA GLY A 52 -11.24 -0.63 -23.28
C GLY A 52 -10.35 -0.02 -22.20
N ALA A 53 -9.04 -0.30 -22.21
CA ALA A 53 -8.14 0.16 -21.16
C ALA A 53 -8.11 1.70 -21.05
N PRO A 54 -8.10 2.24 -19.82
CA PRO A 54 -7.92 3.66 -19.62
C PRO A 54 -6.53 4.09 -20.13
N SER A 55 -6.42 5.32 -20.63
CA SER A 55 -5.17 5.88 -21.13
C SER A 55 -4.09 5.99 -20.03
N THR A 56 -4.52 6.08 -18.77
CA THR A 56 -3.65 6.09 -17.59
C THR A 56 -4.20 5.09 -16.58
N ARG A 57 -3.40 4.12 -16.18
CA ARG A 57 -3.73 3.20 -15.08
C ARG A 57 -3.52 3.90 -13.74
N LEU A 58 -4.26 3.45 -12.72
CA LEU A 58 -4.03 3.92 -11.35
C LEU A 58 -2.61 3.52 -10.93
N HIS A 59 -1.82 4.53 -10.57
CA HIS A 59 -0.53 4.40 -9.93
C HIS A 59 -0.42 5.47 -8.85
N LEU A 60 -0.18 5.06 -7.61
CA LEU A 60 0.04 5.95 -6.47
C LEU A 60 1.26 5.46 -5.71
N GLU A 61 2.21 6.37 -5.46
CA GLU A 61 3.43 6.09 -4.72
C GLU A 61 3.51 7.00 -3.49
N VAL A 62 3.86 6.42 -2.34
CA VAL A 62 4.13 7.14 -1.10
C VAL A 62 5.44 6.64 -0.53
N GLU A 63 6.41 7.54 -0.37
CA GLU A 63 7.67 7.25 0.30
C GLU A 63 7.71 7.80 1.72
N GLY A 64 8.42 7.09 2.61
CA GLY A 64 8.57 7.50 3.99
C GLY A 64 9.77 6.86 4.66
N THR A 65 10.08 7.35 5.86
CA THR A 65 11.12 6.80 6.73
C THR A 65 10.52 6.50 8.08
N ILE A 66 10.74 5.28 8.57
CA ILE A 66 10.35 4.83 9.91
C ILE A 66 11.58 4.84 10.79
N ARG A 67 11.51 5.63 11.86
CA ARG A 67 12.55 5.68 12.88
C ARG A 67 12.29 4.58 13.92
N ARG A 68 13.36 4.09 14.55
CA ARG A 68 13.26 3.24 15.74
C ARG A 68 12.98 4.07 16.99
#